data_AF-A0A8I2G1J9-F1
#
_entry.id   AF-A0A8I2G1J9-F1
#
_cell.length_a   1.000
_cell.length_b   1.000
_cell.length_c   1.000
_cell.angle_alpha   90.00
_cell.angle_beta   90.00
_cell.angle_gamma   90.00
#
_symmetry.space_group_name_H-M   'P 1'
#
loop_
_entity.id
_entity.type
_entity.pdbx_description
1 polymer ?
#
loop_
_entity_poly.entity_id
_entity_poly.type
_entity_poly.pdbx_seq_one_letter_code
_entity_poly.pdbx_strand_id
1 'polypeptide(L)' 'MKISKKQAITIAKDEGRRAGYDIEQFKVECRDRLDGWDIDFSRDLPGVLGDGSHFSVFVNKKSGKSQIFRGR' A
#
# COMPACT_ATOMS: atom_id res chain seq x y z
N MET A 1 4.00 -13.41 -17.21
CA MET A 1 4.11 -11.94 -17.06
C MET A 1 4.50 -11.63 -15.61
N LYS A 2 5.35 -10.61 -15.36
CA LYS A 2 5.70 -10.15 -14.00
C LYS A 2 5.12 -8.74 -13.78
N ILE A 3 4.48 -8.50 -12.65
CA ILE A 3 3.93 -7.19 -12.27
C ILE A 3 5.09 -6.19 -12.06
N SER A 4 5.05 -5.07 -12.77
CA SER A 4 6.00 -3.96 -12.59
C SER A 4 5.72 -3.15 -11.33
N LYS A 5 6.71 -2.38 -10.85
CA LYS A 5 6.56 -1.46 -9.72
C LYS A 5 5.36 -0.53 -9.88
N LYS A 6 5.19 0.06 -11.06
CA LYS A 6 4.09 0.98 -11.37
C LYS A 6 2.72 0.28 -11.27
N GLN A 7 2.60 -0.92 -11.82
CA GLN A 7 1.37 -1.71 -11.72
C GLN A 7 1.05 -2.11 -10.28
N ALA A 8 2.07 -2.51 -9.50
CA ALA A 8 1.89 -2.84 -8.10
C ALA A 8 1.40 -1.65 -7.26
N ILE A 9 1.94 -0.45 -7.51
CA ILE A 9 1.46 0.78 -6.87
C ILE A 9 0.01 1.07 -7.25
N THR A 10 -0.38 0.90 -8.52
CA THR A 10 -1.78 1.08 -8.94
C THR A 10 -2.71 0.09 -8.22
N ILE A 11 -2.34 -1.19 -8.16
CA ILE A 11 -3.11 -2.22 -7.44
C ILE A 11 -3.23 -1.85 -5.95
N ALA A 12 -2.13 -1.45 -5.32
CA ALA A 12 -2.11 -1.06 -3.92
C ALA A 12 -2.99 0.15 -3.61
N LYS A 13 -2.99 1.15 -4.52
CA LYS A 13 -3.88 2.31 -4.42
C LYS A 13 -5.36 1.90 -4.49
N ASP A 14 -5.71 1.05 -5.45
CA ASP A 14 -7.10 0.60 -5.57
C ASP A 14 -7.56 -0.22 -4.36
N GLU A 15 -6.67 -1.04 -3.79
CA GLU A 15 -6.93 -1.77 -2.54
C GLU A 15 -7.16 -0.80 -1.36
N GLY A 16 -6.34 0.24 -1.23
CA GLY A 16 -6.51 1.29 -0.21
C GLY A 16 -7.86 2.00 -0.34
N ARG A 17 -8.27 2.38 -1.56
CA ARG A 17 -9.58 3.00 -1.80
C ARG A 17 -10.73 2.07 -1.42
N ARG A 18 -10.64 0.79 -1.76
CA ARG A 18 -11.65 -0.23 -1.41
C ARG A 18 -11.78 -0.44 0.10
N ALA A 19 -10.67 -0.31 0.82
CA ALA A 19 -10.65 -0.36 2.28
C ALA A 19 -11.12 0.95 2.96
N GLY A 20 -11.49 1.98 2.17
CA GLY A 20 -12.02 3.25 2.66
C GLY A 20 -10.99 4.34 2.94
N TYR A 21 -9.73 4.14 2.53
CA TYR A 21 -8.69 5.15 2.70
C TYR A 21 -8.74 6.21 1.58
N ASP A 22 -8.67 7.48 1.97
CA ASP A 22 -8.37 8.57 1.04
C ASP A 22 -6.86 8.64 0.77
N ILE A 23 -6.41 7.80 -0.15
CA ILE A 23 -4.99 7.60 -0.45
C ILE A 23 -4.27 8.80 -1.09
N GLU A 24 -4.98 9.81 -1.58
CA GLU A 24 -4.31 11.00 -2.13
C GLU A 24 -3.63 11.83 -1.03
N GLN A 25 -4.00 11.61 0.24
CA GLN A 25 -3.36 12.24 1.39
C GLN A 25 -2.16 11.46 1.94
N PHE A 26 -1.83 10.30 1.36
CA PHE A 26 -0.75 9.44 1.86
C PHE A 26 0.50 9.57 0.99
N LYS A 27 1.64 9.68 1.67
CA LYS A 27 2.95 9.39 1.08
C LYS A 27 3.04 7.90 0.80
N VAL A 28 3.47 7.55 -0.41
CA VAL A 28 3.55 6.15 -0.88
C VAL A 28 5.01 5.76 -1.05
N GLU A 29 5.44 4.71 -0.37
CA GLU A 29 6.75 4.10 -0.54
C GLU A 29 6.58 2.67 -1.05
N CYS A 30 7.38 2.27 -2.04
CA CYS A 30 7.29 0.93 -2.62
C CYS A 30 8.66 0.26 -2.61
N ARG A 31 8.74 -0.87 -1.91
CA ARG A 31 9.94 -1.68 -1.72
C ARG A 31 9.84 -2.97 -2.51
N ASP A 32 10.97 -3.35 -3.10
CA ASP A 32 11.06 -4.60 -3.85
C ASP A 32 11.32 -5.77 -2.90
N ARG A 33 10.47 -6.80 -2.94
CA ARG A 33 10.64 -8.04 -2.17
C ARG A 33 10.85 -9.21 -3.11
N LEU A 34 11.37 -10.32 -2.60
CA LEU A 34 11.63 -11.53 -3.39
C LEU A 34 10.38 -11.97 -4.17
N ASP A 35 9.24 -12.06 -3.47
CA ASP A 35 7.99 -12.63 -4.01
C ASP A 35 6.94 -11.58 -4.42
N GLY A 36 7.20 -10.30 -4.17
CA GLY A 36 6.20 -9.25 -4.34
C GLY A 36 6.74 -7.84 -4.24
N TRP A 37 5.81 -6.90 -4.25
CA TRP A 37 6.03 -5.49 -3.95
C TRP A 37 5.36 -5.19 -2.62
N ASP A 38 6.08 -4.49 -1.76
CA ASP A 38 5.57 -4.03 -0.46
C ASP A 38 5.34 -2.52 -0.57
N ILE A 39 4.10 -2.07 -0.44
CA ILE A 39 3.70 -0.68 -0.64
C ILE A 39 3.21 -0.12 0.70
N ASP A 40 3.99 0.77 1.29
CA ASP A 40 3.66 1.49 2.51
C ASP A 40 2.95 2.80 2.18
N PHE A 41 1.85 3.06 2.88
CA PHE A 41 1.11 4.32 2.85
C PHE A 41 1.22 4.96 4.23
N SER A 42 1.80 6.14 4.33
CA SER A 42 1.86 6.92 5.57
C SER A 42 1.41 8.35 5.35
N ARG A 43 0.72 8.94 6.33
CA ARG A 43 0.43 10.38 6.35
C ARG A 43 1.00 10.99 7.62
N ASP A 44 1.72 12.09 7.47
CA ASP A 44 2.14 12.91 8.61
C ASP A 44 0.92 13.68 9.10
N LEU A 45 0.24 13.13 10.11
CA LEU A 45 -0.76 13.86 10.88
C LEU A 45 -0.10 14.42 12.13
N PRO A 46 0.21 15.72 12.20
CA PRO A 46 0.73 16.32 13.42
C PRO A 46 -0.29 16.16 14.55
N GLY A 47 0.09 15.44 15.61
CA GLY A 47 -0.72 15.28 16.82
C GLY A 47 -1.71 14.10 16.83
N VAL A 48 -1.79 13.28 15.77
CA VAL A 48 -2.63 12.07 15.76
C VAL A 48 -1.74 10.82 15.82
N LEU A 49 -1.44 10.39 17.05
CA LEU A 49 -0.94 9.04 17.33
C LEU A 49 -2.14 8.09 17.30
N GLY A 50 -2.56 7.63 16.12
CA GLY A 50 -3.67 6.69 16.01
C GLY A 50 -3.71 5.93 14.69
N ASP A 51 -4.01 4.63 14.79
CA ASP A 51 -4.08 3.48 13.86
C ASP A 51 -4.61 3.70 12.42
N GLY A 52 -5.00 4.91 12.05
CA GLY A 52 -5.48 5.28 10.72
C GLY A 52 -4.51 6.16 9.92
N SER A 53 -3.31 6.45 10.44
CA SER A 53 -2.27 7.24 9.74
C SER A 53 -1.36 6.40 8.86
N HIS A 54 -1.46 5.07 8.95
CA HIS A 54 -0.56 4.16 8.26
C HIS A 54 -1.24 2.83 7.89
N PHE A 55 -0.96 2.35 6.67
CA PHE A 55 -1.28 1.00 6.25
C PHE A 55 -0.32 0.56 5.15
N SER A 56 -0.20 -0.74 4.91
CA SER A 56 0.61 -1.27 3.82
C SER A 56 -0.17 -2.27 2.97
N VAL A 57 0.26 -2.45 1.72
CA VAL A 57 -0.32 -3.42 0.80
C VAL A 57 0.80 -4.23 0.17
N PHE A 58 0.71 -5.54 0.30
CA PHE A 58 1.58 -6.47 -0.41
C PHE A 58 0.94 -6.88 -1.74
N VAL A 59 1.71 -6.86 -2.83
CA VAL A 59 1.27 -7.30 -4.16
C VAL A 59 2.21 -8.38 -4.70
N ASN A 60 1.68 -9.58 -4.95
CA ASN A 60 2.48 -10.68 -5.47
C ASN A 60 2.91 -10.43 -6.94
N LYS A 61 4.22 -10.58 -7.23
CA LYS A 61 4.79 -10.29 -8.57
C LYS A 61 4.30 -11.22 -9.68
N LYS A 62 3.92 -12.45 -9.34
CA LYS A 62 3.52 -13.50 -10.29
C LYS A 62 2.02 -13.49 -10.54
N SER A 63 1.22 -13.36 -9.48
CA SER A 63 -0.25 -13.48 -9.56
C SER A 63 -0.98 -12.15 -9.59
N GLY A 64 -0.34 -11.04 -9.18
CA GLY A 64 -0.99 -9.74 -9.03
C GLY A 64 -1.98 -9.65 -7.87
N LYS A 65 -2.13 -10.71 -7.06
CA LYS A 65 -2.98 -10.68 -5.85
C LYS A 65 -2.43 -9.69 -4.84
N SER A 66 -3.31 -8.87 -4.27
CA SER A 66 -3.04 -7.89 -3.21
C SER A 66 -3.51 -8.38 -1.85
N GLN A 67 -2.87 -7.91 -0.78
CA GLN A 67 -3.34 -8.05 0.59
C GLN A 67 -3.00 -6.78 1.38
N ILE A 68 -4.00 -6.19 2.04
CA ILE A 68 -3.84 -4.99 2.87
C ILE A 68 -3.56 -5.35 4.34
N PHE A 69 -2.67 -4.59 4.96
CA PHE A 69 -2.32 -4.66 6.38
C PHE A 69 -2.54 -3.28 7.00
N ARG A 70 -3.35 -3.21 8.05
CA ARG A 70 -3.65 -1.95 8.75
C ARG A 70 -2.70 -1.82 9.95
N GLY A 71 -2.12 -0.64 10.16
CA GLY A 71 -1.37 -0.35 11.39
C GLY A 71 -2.29 -0.47 12.62
N ARG A 72 -1.74 -0.96 13.74
CA ARG A 72 -2.29 -0.78 15.09
C ARG A 72 -1.58 0.39 15.79
#